data_AF-A0A1H8IIU4-F1
#
_entry.id   AF-A0A1H8IIU4-F1
#
_cell.length_a   1.000
_cell.length_b   1.000
_cell.length_c   1.000
_cell.angle_alpha   90.00
_cell.angle_beta   90.00
_cell.angle_gamma   90.00
#
_symmetry.space_group_name_H-M   'P 1'
#
loop_
_entity.id
_entity.type
_entity.pdbx_description
1 polymer ?
#
loop_
_entity_poly.entity_id
_entity_poly.type
_entity_poly.pdbx_seq_one_letter_code
_entity_poly.pdbx_strand_id
1 'polypeptide(L)' 'MIDMAQFCNIKFLQEVEGLSQKQTAKKLGISRNTVSKYLKDQKAPTPIQRQRIYGGTKDYPEEIKTGITIN' A
#
# COMPACT_ATOMS: atom_id res chain seq x y z
N MET A 1 -4.60 -2.51 -4.98
CA MET A 1 -5.36 -2.25 -3.74
C MET A 1 -4.63 -1.13 -3.00
N ILE A 2 -5.34 -0.13 -2.47
CA ILE A 2 -4.70 0.99 -1.77
C ILE A 2 -4.34 0.59 -0.34
N ASP A 3 -3.38 1.29 0.26
CA ASP A 3 -3.06 1.13 1.68
C ASP A 3 -4.00 1.98 2.57
N MET A 4 -3.82 1.85 3.88
CA MET A 4 -4.61 2.61 4.87
C MET A 4 -4.38 4.11 4.79
N ALA A 5 -3.16 4.57 4.52
CA ALA A 5 -2.86 5.99 4.44
C ALA A 5 -3.62 6.63 3.27
N GLN A 6 -3.62 5.97 2.12
CA GLN A 6 -4.39 6.37 0.94
C GLN A 6 -5.90 6.36 1.22
N PHE A 7 -6.42 5.38 1.94
CA PHE A 7 -7.83 5.35 2.33
C PHE A 7 -8.20 6.54 3.23
N CYS A 8 -7.39 6.85 4.25
CA CYS A 8 -7.58 8.02 5.11
C CYS A 8 -7.53 9.33 4.31
N ASN A 9 -6.58 9.46 3.39
CA ASN A 9 -6.46 10.63 2.53
C ASN A 9 -7.70 10.81 1.63
N ILE A 10 -8.26 9.72 1.08
CA ILE A 10 -9.51 9.79 0.30
C ILE A 10 -10.64 10.40 1.14
N LYS A 11 -10.81 9.93 2.38
CA LYS A 11 -11.86 10.45 3.29
C LYS A 11 -11.63 11.91 3.64
N PHE A 12 -10.41 12.27 4.07
CA PHE A 12 -10.07 13.65 4.43
C PHE A 12 -10.34 14.63 3.27
N LEU A 13 -9.91 14.29 2.05
CA LEU A 13 -10.09 15.15 0.89
C LEU A 13 -11.56 15.33 0.49
N GLN A 14 -12.43 14.34 0.72
CA GLN A 14 -13.86 14.43 0.43
C GLN A 14 -14.64 15.13 1.54
N GLU A 15 -14.43 14.72 2.78
CA GLU A 15 -15.26 15.12 3.93
C GLU A 15 -14.79 16.46 4.51
N VAL A 16 -13.48 16.74 4.50
CA VAL A 16 -12.90 17.96 5.08
C VAL A 16 -12.64 19.01 4.01
N GLU A 17 -11.96 18.64 2.91
CA GLU A 17 -11.66 19.60 1.83
C GLU A 17 -12.81 19.76 0.82
N GLY A 18 -13.86 18.93 0.88
CA GLY A 18 -15.01 19.03 -0.02
C GLY A 18 -14.70 18.71 -1.49
N LEU A 19 -13.58 18.04 -1.78
CA LEU A 19 -13.18 17.75 -3.15
C LEU A 19 -14.09 16.70 -3.81
N SER A 20 -14.36 16.90 -5.09
CA SER A 20 -15.02 15.88 -5.91
C SER A 20 -14.11 14.67 -6.09
N GLN A 21 -14.71 13.49 -6.31
CA GLN A 21 -13.95 12.25 -6.55
C GLN A 21 -12.93 12.36 -7.70
N LYS A 22 -13.21 13.18 -8.72
CA LYS A 22 -12.29 13.43 -9.85
C LYS A 22 -11.07 14.26 -9.41
N GLN A 23 -11.28 15.26 -8.56
CA GLN A 23 -10.19 16.08 -8.01
C GLN A 23 -9.35 15.26 -7.02
N THR A 24 -9.99 14.49 -6.14
CA THR A 24 -9.31 13.57 -5.21
C THR A 24 -8.44 12.56 -5.96
N ALA A 25 -8.97 11.96 -7.03
CA ALA A 25 -8.22 11.04 -7.89
C ALA A 25 -6.98 11.70 -8.51
N LYS A 26 -7.14 12.93 -9.05
CA LYS A 26 -6.03 13.70 -9.62
C LYS A 26 -4.98 14.06 -8.58
N LYS A 27 -5.40 14.45 -7.36
CA LYS A 27 -4.51 14.83 -6.25
C LYS A 27 -3.72 13.64 -5.69
N LEU A 28 -4.34 12.45 -5.62
CA LEU A 28 -3.73 11.24 -5.08
C LEU A 28 -3.02 10.37 -6.14
N GLY A 29 -3.12 10.71 -7.43
CA GLY A 29 -2.52 9.92 -8.50
C GLY A 29 -3.15 8.52 -8.67
N ILE A 30 -4.44 8.37 -8.34
CA ILE A 30 -5.17 7.10 -8.44
C ILE A 30 -6.38 7.22 -9.36
N SER A 31 -6.96 6.09 -9.76
CA SER A 31 -8.17 6.12 -10.59
C SER A 31 -9.38 6.64 -9.80
N ARG A 32 -10.27 7.38 -10.47
CA ARG A 32 -11.57 7.79 -9.91
C ARG A 32 -12.43 6.58 -9.50
N ASN A 33 -12.28 5.46 -10.19
CA ASN A 33 -12.97 4.20 -9.84
C ASN A 33 -12.51 3.65 -8.50
N THR A 34 -11.20 3.74 -8.21
CA THR A 34 -10.64 3.38 -6.91
C THR A 34 -11.23 4.25 -5.80
N VAL A 35 -11.27 5.57 -6.01
CA VAL A 35 -11.90 6.51 -5.06
C VAL A 35 -13.37 6.15 -4.84
N SER A 36 -14.15 5.95 -5.91
CA SER A 36 -15.57 5.61 -5.81
C SER A 36 -15.82 4.30 -5.06
N LYS A 37 -15.01 3.26 -5.31
CA LYS A 37 -15.11 1.97 -4.62
C LYS A 37 -14.98 2.14 -3.11
N TYR A 38 -13.92 2.80 -2.66
CA TYR A 38 -13.64 2.93 -1.23
C TYR A 38 -14.60 3.89 -0.49
N LEU A 39 -15.16 4.87 -1.19
CA LEU A 39 -16.21 5.72 -0.63
C LEU A 39 -17.56 4.99 -0.51
N LYS A 40 -17.93 4.18 -1.51
CA LYS A 40 -19.20 3.41 -1.49
C LYS A 40 -19.18 2.32 -0.43
N ASP A 41 -18.11 1.53 -0.40
CA ASP A 41 -18.02 0.36 0.46
C ASP A 41 -17.77 0.77 1.92
N GLN A 42 -17.30 2.01 2.15
CA GLN A 42 -16.82 2.55 3.43
C GLN A 42 -15.86 1.62 4.21
N LYS A 43 -15.35 0.60 3.52
CA LYS A 43 -14.57 -0.48 4.09
C LYS A 43 -13.09 -0.17 3.92
N ALA A 44 -12.38 -0.20 5.03
CA ALA A 44 -10.94 -0.04 5.02
C ALA A 44 -10.27 -1.17 4.20
N PRO A 45 -9.22 -0.87 3.41
CA PRO A 45 -8.51 -1.89 2.64
C PRO A 45 -7.92 -2.93 3.58
N THR A 46 -8.20 -4.21 3.43
CA THR A 46 -7.56 -5.22 4.27
C THR A 46 -6.04 -5.17 4.06
N PRO A 47 -5.21 -5.23 5.13
CA PRO A 47 -3.78 -5.39 4.93
C PRO A 47 -3.57 -6.70 4.16
N ILE A 48 -3.10 -6.62 2.91
CA ILE A 48 -2.59 -7.83 2.26
C ILE A 48 -1.33 -8.15 3.05
N GLN A 49 -1.40 -9.16 3.91
CA GLN A 49 -0.20 -9.84 4.37
C GLN A 49 0.43 -10.48 3.13
N ARG A 50 1.23 -9.70 2.41
CA ARG A 50 2.15 -10.24 1.41
C ARG A 50 3.20 -10.98 2.23
N GLN A 51 2.91 -12.20 2.65
CA GLN A 51 3.97 -13.15 2.93
C GLN A 51 4.77 -13.19 1.62
N ARG A 52 5.94 -12.55 1.62
CA ARG A 52 6.96 -12.85 0.64
C ARG A 52 7.23 -14.34 0.85
N ILE A 53 6.66 -15.19 0.02
CA ILE A 53 7.23 -16.51 -0.18
C ILE A 53 8.64 -16.19 -0.71
N TYR A 54 9.63 -16.22 0.18
CA TYR A 54 11.04 -16.15 -0.17
C TYR A 54 11.35 -17.46 -0.89
N GLY A 55 10.93 -17.51 -2.16
CA GLY A 55 11.06 -18.64 -3.07
C GLY A 55 11.62 -18.18 -4.42
N GLY A 56 12.45 -17.13 -4.40
CA GLY A 56 13.33 -16.80 -5.51
C GLY A 56 14.75 -16.86 -4.95
N THR A 57 15.50 -17.89 -5.33
CA THR A 57 16.93 -18.06 -5.07
C THR A 57 17.64 -16.76 -5.45
N LYS A 58 17.98 -15.97 -4.43
CA LYS A 58 18.97 -14.91 -4.59
C LYS A 58 20.32 -15.61 -4.53
N ASP A 59 21.01 -15.63 -5.66
CA ASP A 59 22.45 -15.84 -5.71
C ASP A 59 23.10 -14.79 -4.78
N TYR A 60 23.38 -15.20 -3.54
CA TYR A 60 24.26 -14.43 -2.68
C TYR A 60 25.69 -14.73 -3.13
N PRO A 61 26.53 -13.73 -3.44
CA PRO A 61 27.96 -13.97 -3.55
C PRO A 61 28.45 -14.56 -2.21
N GLU A 62 29.24 -15.63 -2.30
CA GLU A 62 29.74 -16.49 -1.21
C GLU A 62 30.53 -15.76 -0.09
N GLU A 63 30.65 -14.44 -0.14
CA GLU A 63 31.59 -13.67 0.68
C GLU A 63 31.10 -13.37 2.12
N ILE A 64 29.87 -13.74 2.48
CA ILE A 64 29.34 -13.56 3.84
C ILE A 64 29.15 -14.92 4.54
N LYS A 65 30.18 -15.77 4.48
CA LYS A 65 30.26 -17.04 5.25
C LYS A 65 31.37 -17.04 6.30
N THR A 66 31.84 -15.88 6.75
CA THR A 66 32.81 -15.81 7.85
C THR A 66 32.21 -15.12 9.07
N GLY A 67 31.99 -15.89 10.14
CA GLY A 67 32.06 -15.34 11.49
C GLY A 67 30.83 -15.50 12.37
N ILE A 68 30.38 -16.74 12.62
CA ILE A 68 29.87 -17.11 13.96
C ILE A 68 30.36 -18.53 14.26
N THR A 69 31.59 -18.64 14.77
CA THR A 69 31.99 -19.73 15.66
C THR A 69 32.30 -19.08 16.99
N ILE A 70 31.34 -19.12 17.90
CA ILE A 70 31.58 -18.89 19.32
C ILE A 70 31.90 -20.26 19.92
N ASN A 71 33.15 -20.41 20.36
CA ASN A 71 33.59 -21.48 21.26
C ASN A 71 32.95 -21.30 22.65
#